data_AF-A0A9X2DBH8-F1
#
_entry.id   AF-A0A9X2DBH8-F1
#
_cell.length_a   1.000
_cell.length_b   1.000
_cell.length_c   1.000
_cell.angle_alpha   90.00
_cell.angle_beta   90.00
_cell.angle_gamma   90.00
#
_symmetry.space_group_name_H-M   'P 1'
#
loop_
_entity.id
_entity.type
_entity.pdbx_description
1 polymer ?
#
loop_
_entity_poly.entity_id
_entity_poly.type
_entity_poly.pdbx_seq_one_letter_code
_entity_poly.pdbx_strand_id
1 'polypeptide(L)'
;MSTTSAPSATSVTADQGGEAQDAGTPGRSSSRRLQRSTRLTVATGLVALSALLVVGAVPTGSWLLVSAAAVASVVLGLAASRITYAELRESRREHQRDRAEQAQAYRRLAEARAEEHAARVATLNEQIAEREKALEELGTELGGAQKHVAEGVRALGVEKRRYEELQRLQRRTEVGRDEAENRAAEAIVSLAELEGEVETLRAELQQVTAAWHRAEAASRRHA
;
A
#
# COMPACT_ATOMS: atom_id res chain seq x y z
N MET A 1 -21.97 -5.74 32.75
CA MET A 1 -20.72 -5.15 33.27
C MET A 1 -19.66 -6.24 33.23
N SER A 2 -18.87 -6.29 32.17
CA SER A 2 -17.86 -7.32 31.95
C SER A 2 -16.66 -6.67 31.31
N THR A 3 -15.60 -6.49 32.10
CA THR A 3 -14.31 -5.96 31.67
C THR A 3 -13.51 -7.09 31.03
N THR A 4 -13.27 -6.98 29.72
CA THR A 4 -12.30 -7.83 29.00
C THR A 4 -11.02 -7.04 28.78
N SER A 5 -9.93 -7.61 29.27
CA SER A 5 -8.56 -7.10 29.13
C SER A 5 -7.94 -7.48 27.79
N ALA A 6 -7.19 -6.50 27.24
CA ALA A 6 -6.01 -6.60 26.36
C ALA A 6 -6.24 -7.07 24.88
N PRO A 7 -5.41 -6.63 23.90
CA PRO A 7 -3.96 -6.65 23.98
C PRO A 7 -3.20 -5.38 23.56
N SER A 8 -1.97 -5.37 24.06
CA SER A 8 -0.87 -4.42 23.90
C SER A 8 -0.52 -4.12 22.44
N ALA A 9 -0.32 -2.84 22.15
CA ALA A 9 0.21 -2.38 20.87
C ALA A 9 1.61 -2.97 20.63
N THR A 10 1.74 -3.70 19.52
CA THR A 10 2.99 -4.22 19.00
C THR A 10 3.90 -3.05 18.63
N SER A 11 5.03 -2.96 19.32
CA SER A 11 6.16 -2.10 18.97
C SER A 11 6.61 -2.42 17.54
N VAL A 12 6.58 -1.39 16.69
CA VAL A 12 7.23 -1.35 15.38
C VAL A 12 8.68 -1.78 15.55
N THR A 13 9.00 -2.97 15.08
CA THR A 13 10.37 -3.48 15.02
C THR A 13 11.01 -2.81 13.82
N ALA A 14 11.96 -1.92 14.08
CA ALA A 14 12.84 -1.39 13.04
C ALA A 14 13.59 -2.57 12.41
N ASP A 15 13.39 -2.75 11.12
CA ASP A 15 14.11 -3.70 10.28
C ASP A 15 15.61 -3.33 10.29
N GLN A 16 16.35 -3.99 11.16
CA GLN A 16 17.81 -4.07 11.12
C GLN A 16 18.20 -5.09 10.06
N GLY A 17 18.16 -4.66 8.80
CA GLY A 17 18.54 -5.45 7.64
C GLY A 17 19.34 -4.61 6.65
N GLY A 18 20.58 -4.26 7.02
CA GLY A 18 21.43 -3.43 6.16
C GLY A 18 22.84 -3.15 6.69
N GLU A 19 23.43 -4.07 7.47
CA GLU A 19 24.89 -4.09 7.63
C GLU A 19 25.51 -4.66 6.35
N ALA A 20 26.00 -3.77 5.48
CA ALA A 20 27.22 -3.93 4.67
C ALA A 20 27.19 -2.94 3.50
N GLN A 21 27.75 -1.75 3.71
CA GLN A 21 28.84 -1.22 2.87
C GLN A 21 29.20 0.17 3.36
N ASP A 22 30.15 0.19 4.29
CA ASP A 22 31.33 1.03 4.26
C ASP A 22 31.16 2.34 3.47
N ALA A 23 30.41 3.28 4.06
CA ALA A 23 30.44 4.67 3.65
C ALA A 23 31.85 5.18 3.93
N GLY A 24 32.71 4.96 2.92
CA GLY A 24 34.13 5.23 2.96
C GLY A 24 34.39 6.58 3.62
N THR A 25 35.08 6.52 4.75
CA THR A 25 35.65 7.69 5.40
C THR A 25 36.40 8.47 4.30
N PRO A 26 36.13 9.76 4.04
CA PRO A 26 37.03 10.58 3.23
C PRO A 26 38.27 10.92 4.08
N GLY A 27 38.96 9.89 4.56
CA GLY A 27 40.17 9.97 5.34
C GLY A 27 41.36 10.01 4.40
N ARG A 28 41.52 11.10 3.63
CA ARG A 28 42.74 11.36 2.84
C ARG A 28 42.96 12.86 2.60
N SER A 29 42.82 13.69 3.64
CA SER A 29 43.20 15.11 3.60
C SER A 29 44.12 15.54 4.76
N SER A 30 44.75 14.59 5.46
CA SER A 30 45.64 14.88 6.58
C SER A 30 47.14 14.89 6.20
N SER A 31 47.57 14.25 5.10
CA SER A 31 49.00 14.11 4.78
C SER A 31 49.62 15.26 3.95
N ARG A 32 48.83 16.17 3.36
CA ARG A 32 49.34 17.17 2.40
C ARG A 32 49.77 18.50 3.01
N ARG A 33 49.55 18.75 4.30
CA ARG A 33 49.59 20.13 4.81
C ARG A 33 50.98 20.74 4.95
N LEU A 34 52.08 19.99 5.09
CA LEU A 34 53.40 20.60 5.29
C LEU A 34 54.57 19.71 4.82
N GLN A 35 54.53 19.19 3.59
CA GLN A 35 55.78 18.74 2.99
C GLN A 35 56.56 20.00 2.58
N ARG A 36 57.32 20.56 3.53
CA ARG A 36 58.25 21.67 3.27
C ARG A 36 59.23 21.21 2.20
N SER A 37 59.02 21.65 0.96
CA SER A 37 59.89 21.29 -0.16
C SER A 37 61.33 21.68 0.20
N THR A 38 62.22 20.70 0.20
CA THR A 38 63.64 20.84 0.52
C THR A 38 64.30 21.93 -0.34
N ARG A 39 63.74 22.17 -1.53
CA ARG A 39 64.15 23.22 -2.47
C ARG A 39 63.80 24.62 -1.97
N LEU A 40 62.64 24.79 -1.34
CA LEU A 40 62.24 26.06 -0.74
C LEU A 40 63.13 26.38 0.47
N THR A 41 63.48 25.37 1.29
CA THR A 41 64.42 25.57 2.41
C THR A 41 65.83 25.94 1.93
N VAL A 42 66.30 25.35 0.82
CA VAL A 42 67.58 25.74 0.21
C VAL A 42 67.52 27.17 -0.33
N ALA A 43 66.44 27.57 -1.01
CA ALA A 43 66.28 28.93 -1.49
C ALA A 43 66.27 29.96 -0.33
N THR A 44 65.56 29.68 0.76
CA THR A 44 65.58 30.52 1.97
C THR A 44 66.98 30.56 2.60
N GLY A 45 67.70 29.43 2.64
CA GLY A 45 69.07 29.36 3.13
C GLY A 45 70.05 30.21 2.30
N LEU A 46 69.92 30.22 0.98
CA LEU A 46 70.74 31.05 0.08
C LEU A 46 70.50 32.55 0.30
N VAL A 47 69.25 32.95 0.53
CA VAL A 47 68.91 34.36 0.84
C VAL A 47 69.48 34.75 2.21
N ALA A 48 69.38 33.89 3.21
CA ALA A 48 69.96 34.13 4.53
C ALA A 48 71.50 34.25 4.48
N LEU A 49 72.16 33.35 3.73
CA LEU A 49 73.61 33.39 3.50
C LEU A 49 74.04 34.68 2.80
N SER A 50 73.29 35.09 1.78
CA SER A 50 73.51 36.35 1.05
C SER A 50 73.46 37.56 2.00
N ALA A 51 72.48 37.61 2.89
CA ALA A 51 72.37 38.68 3.88
C ALA A 51 73.55 38.69 4.87
N LEU A 52 73.94 37.51 5.37
CA LEU A 52 75.07 37.36 6.30
C LEU A 52 76.40 37.80 5.69
N LEU A 53 76.65 37.46 4.42
CA LEU A 53 77.87 37.87 3.70
C LEU A 53 78.00 39.39 3.61
N VAL A 54 76.90 40.08 3.28
CA VAL A 54 76.90 41.54 3.17
C VAL A 54 77.11 42.18 4.55
N VAL A 55 76.37 41.74 5.57
CA VAL A 55 76.49 42.26 6.95
C VAL A 55 77.90 42.03 7.51
N GLY A 56 78.49 40.86 7.25
CA GLY A 56 79.84 40.51 7.70
C GLY A 56 80.95 41.32 7.00
N ALA A 57 80.74 41.76 5.75
CA ALA A 57 81.75 42.51 4.99
C ALA A 57 81.82 44.01 5.34
N VAL A 58 80.77 44.58 5.94
CA VAL A 58 80.72 46.00 6.33
C VAL A 58 81.78 46.38 7.38
N PRO A 59 81.92 45.68 8.54
CA PRO A 59 82.86 46.10 9.59
C PRO A 59 84.34 45.99 9.19
N THR A 60 84.69 45.25 8.15
CA THR A 60 86.06 45.14 7.64
C THR A 60 86.59 46.44 7.01
N GLY A 61 85.73 47.38 6.61
CA GLY A 61 86.15 48.67 6.02
C GLY A 61 86.81 48.60 4.63
N SER A 62 86.95 47.40 4.05
CA SER A 62 87.57 47.18 2.74
C SER A 62 86.53 47.28 1.62
N TRP A 63 86.68 48.27 0.74
CA TRP A 63 85.77 48.49 -0.38
C TRP A 63 85.70 47.27 -1.33
N LEU A 64 86.84 46.60 -1.57
CA LEU A 64 86.90 45.39 -2.41
C LEU A 64 86.07 44.23 -1.84
N LEU A 65 86.13 44.01 -0.52
CA LEU A 65 85.34 42.95 0.14
C LEU A 65 83.85 43.25 0.06
N VAL A 66 83.45 44.50 0.24
CA VAL A 66 82.05 44.92 0.12
C VAL A 66 81.55 44.74 -1.32
N SER A 67 82.33 45.14 -2.33
CA SER A 67 81.96 44.94 -3.74
C SER A 67 81.83 43.46 -4.11
N ALA A 68 82.78 42.62 -3.66
CA ALA A 68 82.73 41.18 -3.89
C ALA A 68 81.52 40.52 -3.21
N ALA A 69 81.22 40.90 -1.95
CA ALA A 69 80.06 40.43 -1.21
C ALA A 69 78.75 40.85 -1.88
N ALA A 70 78.68 42.06 -2.42
CA ALA A 70 77.51 42.55 -3.16
C ALA A 70 77.25 41.72 -4.43
N VAL A 71 78.28 41.44 -5.23
CA VAL A 71 78.14 40.60 -6.44
C VAL A 71 77.72 39.18 -6.07
N ALA A 72 78.36 38.58 -5.05
CA ALA A 72 78.00 37.25 -4.57
C ALA A 72 76.53 37.19 -4.08
N SER A 73 76.09 38.22 -3.36
CA SER A 73 74.70 38.39 -2.90
C SER A 73 73.70 38.36 -4.07
N VAL A 74 73.95 39.12 -5.13
CA VAL A 74 73.08 39.15 -6.31
C VAL A 74 73.00 37.78 -6.99
N VAL A 75 74.13 37.07 -7.12
CA VAL A 75 74.17 35.72 -7.70
C VAL A 75 73.37 34.73 -6.86
N LEU A 76 73.52 34.76 -5.54
CA LEU A 76 72.78 33.91 -4.61
C LEU A 76 71.27 34.21 -4.64
N GLY A 77 70.89 35.49 -4.70
CA GLY A 77 69.49 35.92 -4.81
C GLY A 77 68.83 35.50 -6.13
N LEU A 78 69.56 35.59 -7.25
CA LEU A 78 69.10 35.12 -8.56
C LEU A 78 68.90 33.59 -8.58
N ALA A 79 69.84 32.84 -7.99
CA ALA A 79 69.74 31.40 -7.83
C ALA A 79 68.51 31.01 -7.00
N ALA A 80 68.28 31.66 -5.85
CA ALA A 80 67.10 31.44 -5.02
C ALA A 80 65.78 31.74 -5.75
N SER A 81 65.74 32.81 -6.55
CA SER A 81 64.57 33.19 -7.36
C SER A 81 64.28 32.15 -8.45
N ARG A 82 65.32 31.66 -9.14
CA ARG A 82 65.21 30.59 -10.16
C ARG A 82 64.65 29.30 -9.55
N ILE A 83 65.14 28.89 -8.38
CA ILE A 83 64.67 27.69 -7.68
C ILE A 83 63.19 27.84 -7.32
N THR A 84 62.82 28.96 -6.69
CA THR A 84 61.43 29.23 -6.29
C THR A 84 60.47 29.27 -7.49
N TYR A 85 60.89 29.88 -8.60
CA TYR A 85 60.09 29.95 -9.82
C TYR A 85 59.85 28.58 -10.45
N ALA A 86 60.89 27.73 -10.52
CA ALA A 86 60.77 26.39 -11.06
C ALA A 86 59.79 25.53 -10.24
N GLU A 87 59.85 25.63 -8.92
CA GLU A 87 58.94 24.90 -8.02
C GLU A 87 57.50 25.38 -8.15
N LEU A 88 57.26 26.70 -8.24
CA LEU A 88 55.92 27.25 -8.41
C LEU A 88 55.29 26.78 -9.73
N ARG A 89 56.07 26.74 -10.80
CA ARG A 89 55.60 26.25 -12.11
C ARG A 89 55.24 24.77 -12.06
N GLU A 90 56.04 23.95 -11.39
CA GLU A 90 55.77 22.52 -11.25
C GLU A 90 54.55 22.28 -10.35
N SER A 91 54.48 22.94 -9.20
CA SER A 91 53.33 22.88 -8.29
C SER A 91 52.02 23.27 -8.98
N ARG A 92 52.05 24.31 -9.83
CA ARG A 92 50.87 24.69 -10.64
C ARG A 92 50.47 23.60 -11.62
N ARG A 93 51.43 22.95 -12.30
CA ARG A 93 51.13 21.88 -13.25
C ARG A 93 50.55 20.67 -12.56
N GLU A 94 51.13 20.27 -11.44
CA GLU A 94 50.65 19.15 -10.64
C GLU A 94 49.24 19.43 -10.12
N HIS A 95 48.97 20.64 -9.63
CA HIS A 95 47.63 21.01 -9.19
C HIS A 95 46.58 20.96 -10.32
N GLN A 96 46.95 21.39 -11.53
CA GLN A 96 46.05 21.28 -12.68
C GLN A 96 45.82 19.81 -13.10
N ARG A 97 46.85 18.97 -13.02
CA ARG A 97 46.73 17.52 -13.26
C ARG A 97 45.81 16.86 -12.23
N ASP A 98 46.03 17.12 -10.93
CA ASP A 98 45.20 16.57 -9.85
C ASP A 98 43.73 17.01 -10.01
N ARG A 99 43.46 18.27 -10.36
CA ARG A 99 42.11 18.74 -10.65
C ARG A 99 41.48 18.05 -11.87
N ALA A 100 42.26 17.80 -12.92
CA ALA A 100 41.78 17.07 -14.08
C ALA A 100 41.48 15.60 -13.76
N GLU A 101 42.35 14.93 -13.00
CA GLU A 101 42.15 13.57 -12.52
C GLU A 101 40.92 13.46 -11.62
N GLN A 102 40.75 14.39 -10.67
CA GLN A 102 39.57 14.47 -9.83
C GLN A 102 38.30 14.68 -10.67
N ALA A 103 38.31 15.59 -11.63
CA ALA A 103 37.15 15.82 -12.50
C ALA A 103 36.81 14.56 -13.31
N GLN A 104 37.80 13.82 -13.80
CA GLN A 104 37.58 12.55 -14.49
C GLN A 104 37.05 11.46 -13.55
N ALA A 105 37.56 11.37 -12.32
CA ALA A 105 37.07 10.42 -11.33
C ALA A 105 35.61 10.71 -10.95
N TYR A 106 35.27 11.99 -10.74
CA TYR A 106 33.89 12.41 -10.50
C TYR A 106 32.97 12.12 -11.68
N ARG A 107 33.42 12.34 -12.93
CA ARG A 107 32.65 11.98 -14.12
C ARG A 107 32.34 10.49 -14.17
N ARG A 108 33.34 9.63 -13.96
CA ARG A 108 33.15 8.17 -13.94
C ARG A 108 32.16 7.74 -12.84
N LEU A 109 32.25 8.32 -11.65
CA LEU A 109 31.29 8.05 -10.57
C LEU A 109 29.89 8.55 -10.90
N ALA A 110 29.77 9.70 -11.55
CA ALA A 110 28.47 10.23 -11.98
C ALA A 110 27.84 9.38 -13.08
N GLU A 111 28.62 8.91 -14.04
CA GLU A 111 28.20 7.98 -15.10
C GLU A 111 27.70 6.66 -14.49
N ALA A 112 28.49 6.03 -13.62
CA ALA A 112 28.09 4.79 -12.94
C ALA A 112 26.79 4.95 -12.13
N ARG A 113 26.66 6.04 -11.36
CA ARG A 113 25.41 6.34 -10.63
C ARG A 113 24.24 6.60 -11.56
N ALA A 114 24.45 7.28 -12.69
CA ALA A 114 23.40 7.55 -13.65
C ALA A 114 22.88 6.24 -14.27
N GLU A 115 23.77 5.29 -14.59
CA GLU A 115 23.42 3.96 -15.08
C GLU A 115 22.62 3.16 -14.02
N GLU A 116 23.09 3.14 -12.77
CA GLU A 116 22.39 2.49 -11.65
C GLU A 116 20.99 3.11 -11.42
N HIS A 117 20.90 4.44 -11.44
CA HIS A 117 19.62 5.14 -11.28
C HIS A 117 18.68 4.85 -12.45
N ALA A 118 19.17 4.84 -13.68
CA ALA A 118 18.36 4.51 -14.86
C ALA A 118 17.82 3.08 -14.77
N ALA A 119 18.67 2.10 -14.40
CA ALA A 119 18.24 0.72 -14.19
C ALA A 119 17.17 0.61 -13.10
N ARG A 120 17.38 1.27 -11.95
CA ARG A 120 16.40 1.28 -10.85
C ARG A 120 15.05 1.88 -11.26
N VAL A 121 15.07 3.00 -11.99
CA VAL A 121 13.84 3.64 -12.49
C VAL A 121 13.11 2.72 -13.47
N ALA A 122 13.83 2.03 -14.36
CA ALA A 122 13.23 1.06 -15.27
C ALA A 122 12.51 -0.07 -14.51
N THR A 123 13.17 -0.67 -13.52
CA THR A 123 12.58 -1.72 -12.68
C THR A 123 11.36 -1.23 -11.89
N LEU A 124 11.40 -0.01 -11.35
CA LEU A 124 10.26 0.54 -10.62
C LEU A 124 9.08 0.81 -11.55
N ASN A 125 9.33 1.31 -12.77
CA ASN A 125 8.28 1.53 -13.75
C ASN A 125 7.62 0.23 -14.20
N GLU A 126 8.39 -0.85 -14.37
CA GLU A 126 7.87 -2.18 -14.67
C GLU A 126 6.95 -2.68 -13.54
N GLN A 127 7.38 -2.58 -12.28
CA GLN A 127 6.56 -2.95 -11.13
C GLN A 127 5.29 -2.11 -11.01
N ILE A 128 5.35 -0.81 -11.33
CA ILE A 128 4.17 0.06 -11.34
C ILE A 128 3.19 -0.41 -12.41
N ALA A 129 3.66 -0.66 -13.64
CA ALA A 129 2.82 -1.14 -14.73
C ALA A 129 2.16 -2.50 -14.42
N GLU A 130 2.91 -3.43 -13.81
CA GLU A 130 2.36 -4.72 -13.36
C GLU A 130 1.26 -4.54 -12.31
N ARG A 131 1.48 -3.65 -11.33
CA ARG A 131 0.49 -3.38 -10.28
C ARG A 131 -0.74 -2.66 -10.82
N GLU A 132 -0.58 -1.71 -11.73
CA GLU A 132 -1.70 -1.03 -12.40
C GLU A 132 -2.56 -2.03 -13.16
N LYS A 133 -1.95 -2.96 -13.89
CA LYS A 133 -2.67 -4.03 -14.58
C LYS A 133 -3.44 -4.93 -13.60
N ALA A 134 -2.80 -5.35 -12.51
CA ALA A 134 -3.45 -6.17 -11.49
C ALA A 134 -4.63 -5.42 -10.83
N LEU A 135 -4.50 -4.12 -10.60
CA LEU A 135 -5.58 -3.28 -10.07
C LEU A 135 -6.74 -3.14 -11.07
N GLU A 136 -6.45 -3.04 -12.37
CA GLU A 136 -7.48 -3.01 -13.41
C GLU A 136 -8.24 -4.35 -13.46
N GLU A 137 -7.52 -5.47 -13.46
CA GLU A 137 -8.11 -6.81 -13.43
C GLU A 137 -9.02 -6.98 -12.19
N LEU A 138 -8.51 -6.66 -10.99
CA LEU A 138 -9.30 -6.69 -9.76
C LEU A 138 -10.52 -5.75 -9.83
N GLY A 139 -10.37 -4.57 -10.45
CA GLY A 139 -11.46 -3.63 -10.67
C GLY A 139 -12.57 -4.22 -11.55
N THR A 140 -12.21 -4.92 -12.62
CA THR A 140 -13.18 -5.59 -13.50
C THR A 140 -13.89 -6.76 -12.82
N GLU A 141 -13.15 -7.59 -12.07
CA GLU A 141 -13.70 -8.71 -11.32
C GLU A 141 -14.66 -8.23 -10.23
N LEU A 142 -14.27 -7.20 -9.48
CA LEU A 142 -15.11 -6.60 -8.45
C LEU A 142 -16.39 -6.01 -9.06
N GLY A 143 -16.28 -5.30 -10.19
CA GLY A 143 -17.45 -4.79 -10.92
C GLY A 143 -18.38 -5.91 -11.39
N GLY A 144 -17.82 -7.02 -11.88
CA GLY A 144 -18.56 -8.23 -12.25
C GLY A 144 -19.27 -8.87 -11.05
N ALA A 145 -18.58 -9.04 -9.93
CA ALA A 145 -19.13 -9.59 -8.70
C ALA A 145 -20.27 -8.72 -8.15
N GLN A 146 -20.09 -7.40 -8.11
CA GLN A 146 -21.13 -6.46 -7.69
C GLN A 146 -22.37 -6.54 -8.58
N LYS A 147 -22.19 -6.63 -9.90
CA LYS A 147 -23.29 -6.84 -10.84
C LYS A 147 -24.02 -8.15 -10.56
N HIS A 148 -23.29 -9.24 -10.34
CA HIS A 148 -23.88 -10.55 -10.06
C HIS A 148 -24.67 -10.56 -8.75
N VAL A 149 -24.17 -9.89 -7.70
CA VAL A 149 -24.89 -9.68 -6.45
C VAL A 149 -26.17 -8.88 -6.69
N ALA A 150 -26.11 -7.79 -7.47
CA ALA A 150 -27.29 -6.98 -7.79
C ALA A 150 -28.34 -7.78 -8.57
N GLU A 151 -27.92 -8.62 -9.52
CA GLU A 151 -28.80 -9.53 -10.25
C GLU A 151 -29.42 -10.59 -9.35
N GLY A 152 -28.63 -11.20 -8.46
CA GLY A 152 -29.12 -12.15 -7.45
C GLY A 152 -30.16 -11.54 -6.51
N VAL A 153 -29.91 -10.33 -6.01
CA VAL A 153 -30.88 -9.59 -5.17
C VAL A 153 -32.17 -9.29 -5.94
N ARG A 154 -32.09 -8.90 -7.21
CA ARG A 154 -33.28 -8.68 -8.06
C ARG A 154 -34.08 -9.97 -8.27
N ALA A 155 -33.40 -11.08 -8.56
CA ALA A 155 -34.03 -12.39 -8.75
C ALA A 155 -34.73 -12.87 -7.46
N LEU A 156 -34.05 -12.78 -6.32
CA LEU A 156 -34.64 -13.08 -5.01
C LEU A 156 -35.85 -12.20 -4.71
N GLY A 157 -35.82 -10.93 -5.09
CA GLY A 157 -36.97 -10.04 -4.96
C GLY A 157 -38.18 -10.47 -5.80
N VAL A 158 -37.96 -11.02 -7.00
CA VAL A 158 -39.04 -11.57 -7.85
C VAL A 158 -39.61 -12.84 -7.23
N GLU A 159 -38.75 -13.77 -6.81
CA GLU A 159 -39.19 -15.03 -6.19
C GLU A 159 -39.94 -14.79 -4.88
N LYS A 160 -39.48 -13.85 -4.06
CA LYS A 160 -40.20 -13.45 -2.84
C LYS A 160 -41.62 -12.97 -3.14
N ARG A 161 -41.80 -12.14 -4.18
CA ARG A 161 -43.15 -11.69 -4.59
C ARG A 161 -44.03 -12.83 -5.07
N ARG A 162 -43.48 -13.77 -5.84
CA ARG A 162 -44.21 -14.98 -6.29
C ARG A 162 -44.65 -15.83 -5.10
N TYR A 163 -43.75 -16.04 -4.14
CA TYR A 163 -44.06 -16.79 -2.92
C TYR A 163 -45.14 -16.09 -2.08
N GLU A 164 -45.06 -14.77 -1.92
CA GLU A 164 -46.10 -13.99 -1.22
C GLU A 164 -47.47 -14.08 -1.90
N GLU A 165 -47.52 -14.10 -3.24
CA GLU A 165 -48.75 -14.30 -4.01
C GLU A 165 -49.32 -15.70 -3.82
N LEU A 166 -48.49 -16.74 -3.93
CA LEU A 166 -48.90 -18.12 -3.69
C LEU A 166 -49.42 -18.31 -2.26
N GLN A 167 -48.76 -17.73 -1.25
CA GLN A 167 -49.25 -17.76 0.13
C GLN A 167 -50.59 -17.04 0.32
N ARG A 168 -50.88 -15.99 -0.46
CA ARG A 168 -52.19 -15.32 -0.43
C ARG A 168 -53.26 -16.20 -1.06
N LEU A 169 -52.95 -16.85 -2.19
CA LEU A 169 -53.86 -17.78 -2.85
C LEU A 169 -54.16 -18.99 -1.97
N GLN A 170 -53.12 -19.59 -1.37
CA GLN A 170 -53.26 -20.72 -0.44
C GLN A 170 -54.20 -20.36 0.71
N ARG A 171 -53.99 -19.21 1.37
CA ARG A 171 -54.87 -18.74 2.45
C ARG A 171 -56.31 -18.55 1.99
N ARG A 172 -56.54 -18.01 0.79
CA ARG A 172 -57.91 -17.88 0.24
C ARG A 172 -58.55 -19.23 -0.05
N THR A 173 -57.79 -20.20 -0.56
CA THR A 173 -58.31 -21.54 -0.84
C THR A 173 -58.59 -22.32 0.45
N GLU A 174 -57.78 -22.13 1.50
CA GLU A 174 -58.02 -22.72 2.83
C GLU A 174 -59.33 -22.16 3.41
N VAL A 175 -59.50 -20.83 3.43
CA VAL A 175 -60.76 -20.21 3.89
C VAL A 175 -61.97 -20.69 3.09
N GLY A 176 -61.88 -20.73 1.76
CA GLY A 176 -62.99 -21.21 0.92
C GLY A 176 -63.29 -22.71 1.10
N ARG A 177 -62.28 -23.51 1.44
CA ARG A 177 -62.45 -24.92 1.81
C ARG A 177 -63.20 -25.02 3.13
N ASP A 178 -62.77 -24.30 4.16
CA ASP A 178 -63.41 -24.31 5.48
C ASP A 178 -64.88 -23.86 5.39
N GLU A 179 -65.18 -22.82 4.59
CA GLU A 179 -66.54 -22.37 4.32
C GLU A 179 -67.39 -23.43 3.59
N ALA A 180 -66.81 -24.16 2.63
CA ALA A 180 -67.51 -25.25 1.94
C ALA A 180 -67.74 -26.46 2.85
N GLU A 181 -66.77 -26.81 3.69
CA GLU A 181 -66.89 -27.87 4.69
C GLU A 181 -67.96 -27.53 5.73
N ASN A 182 -68.00 -26.29 6.22
CA ASN A 182 -69.04 -25.83 7.15
C ASN A 182 -70.43 -25.92 6.52
N ARG A 183 -70.61 -25.43 5.28
CA ARG A 183 -71.90 -25.55 4.57
C ARG A 183 -72.30 -27.01 4.33
N ALA A 184 -71.34 -27.88 4.03
CA ALA A 184 -71.60 -29.31 3.88
C ALA A 184 -72.03 -29.94 5.21
N ALA A 185 -71.37 -29.59 6.32
CA ALA A 185 -71.73 -30.06 7.65
C ALA A 185 -73.13 -29.58 8.06
N GLU A 186 -73.44 -28.30 7.84
CA GLU A 186 -74.78 -27.74 8.06
C GLU A 186 -75.84 -28.49 7.24
N ALA A 187 -75.59 -28.72 5.95
CA ALA A 187 -76.51 -29.45 5.08
C ALA A 187 -76.70 -30.91 5.50
N ILE A 188 -75.66 -31.59 5.99
CA ILE A 188 -75.74 -32.95 6.53
C ILE A 188 -76.62 -32.97 7.80
N VAL A 189 -76.46 -32.00 8.69
CA VAL A 189 -77.28 -31.88 9.90
C VAL A 189 -78.74 -31.61 9.54
N SER A 190 -79.02 -30.65 8.67
CA SER A 190 -80.38 -30.37 8.21
C SER A 190 -81.01 -31.54 7.46
N LEU A 191 -80.24 -32.30 6.70
CA LEU A 191 -80.73 -33.53 6.06
C LEU A 191 -81.12 -34.57 7.11
N ALA A 192 -80.29 -34.78 8.13
CA ALA A 192 -80.59 -35.72 9.21
C ALA A 192 -81.82 -35.29 10.03
N GLU A 193 -82.00 -33.99 10.27
CA GLU A 193 -83.20 -33.42 10.89
C GLU A 193 -84.45 -33.68 10.03
N LEU A 194 -84.40 -33.38 8.74
CA LEU A 194 -85.50 -33.63 7.80
C LEU A 194 -85.83 -35.11 7.65
N GLU A 195 -84.82 -35.99 7.60
CA GLU A 195 -85.02 -37.44 7.59
C GLU A 195 -85.73 -37.91 8.87
N GLY A 196 -85.33 -37.39 10.03
CA GLY A 196 -86.01 -37.64 11.30
C GLY A 196 -87.46 -37.13 11.34
N GLU A 197 -87.73 -35.95 10.77
CA GLU A 197 -89.10 -35.43 10.60
C GLU A 197 -89.93 -36.32 9.66
N VAL A 198 -89.36 -36.78 8.55
CA VAL A 198 -90.02 -37.69 7.60
C VAL A 198 -90.35 -39.04 8.23
N GLU A 199 -89.42 -39.61 9.02
CA GLU A 199 -89.67 -40.84 9.77
C GLU A 199 -90.80 -40.67 10.79
N THR A 200 -90.81 -39.54 11.50
CA THR A 200 -91.86 -39.20 12.46
C THR A 200 -93.22 -39.06 11.77
N LEU A 201 -93.31 -38.26 10.70
CA LEU A 201 -94.53 -38.08 9.91
C LEU A 201 -95.03 -39.40 9.31
N ARG A 202 -94.11 -40.27 8.86
CA ARG A 202 -94.45 -41.60 8.36
C ARG A 202 -95.03 -42.48 9.46
N ALA A 203 -94.46 -42.46 10.67
CA ALA A 203 -95.00 -43.19 11.82
C ALA A 203 -96.38 -42.68 12.22
N GLU A 204 -96.59 -41.36 12.25
CA GLU A 204 -97.90 -40.75 12.50
C GLU A 204 -98.94 -41.16 11.45
N LEU A 205 -98.57 -41.13 10.16
CA LEU A 205 -99.47 -41.55 9.07
C LEU A 205 -99.83 -43.04 9.17
N GLN A 206 -98.87 -43.90 9.51
CA GLN A 206 -99.14 -45.31 9.79
C GLN A 206 -100.08 -45.48 10.98
N GLN A 207 -99.91 -44.70 12.05
CA GLN A 207 -100.77 -44.72 13.23
C GLN A 207 -102.21 -44.28 12.89
N VAL A 208 -102.38 -43.19 12.13
CA VAL A 208 -103.69 -42.68 11.67
C VAL A 208 -104.36 -43.70 10.74
N THR A 209 -103.61 -44.27 9.80
CA THR A 209 -104.12 -45.29 8.87
C THR A 209 -104.58 -46.54 9.64
N ALA A 210 -103.79 -47.00 10.62
CA ALA A 210 -104.17 -48.12 11.48
C ALA A 210 -105.38 -47.79 12.37
N ALA A 211 -105.54 -46.55 12.83
CA ALA A 211 -106.73 -46.11 13.56
C ALA A 211 -107.97 -46.07 12.67
N TRP A 212 -107.85 -45.57 11.44
CA TRP A 212 -108.91 -45.55 10.45
C TRP A 212 -109.38 -46.97 10.08
N HIS A 213 -108.46 -47.88 9.75
CA HIS A 213 -108.81 -49.28 9.50
C HIS A 213 -109.48 -49.97 10.70
N ARG A 214 -109.07 -49.65 11.93
CA ARG A 214 -109.75 -50.14 13.14
C ARG A 214 -111.16 -49.58 13.27
N ALA A 215 -111.37 -48.30 12.98
CA ALA A 215 -112.69 -47.66 12.98
C ALA A 215 -113.61 -48.22 11.88
N GLU A 216 -113.07 -48.45 10.68
CA GLU A 216 -113.80 -49.09 9.57
C GLU A 216 -114.17 -50.54 9.90
N ALA A 217 -113.26 -51.32 10.50
CA ALA A 217 -113.55 -52.67 10.97
C ALA A 217 -114.53 -52.69 12.16
N ALA A 218 -114.65 -51.61 12.93
CA ALA A 218 -115.67 -51.46 13.96
C ALA A 218 -117.03 -51.07 13.36
N SER A 219 -117.07 -50.20 12.35
CA SER A 219 -118.32 -49.84 11.66
C SER A 219 -118.92 -51.03 10.90
N ARG A 220 -118.09 -51.86 10.26
CA ARG A 220 -118.51 -53.12 9.61
C ARG A 220 -118.98 -54.21 10.58
N ARG A 221 -118.70 -54.08 11.89
CA ARG A 221 -119.20 -54.99 12.94
C ARG A 221 -120.51 -54.51 13.59
N HIS A 222 -120.95 -53.30 13.25
CA HIS A 222 -122.19 -52.68 13.75
C HIS A 222 -123.24 -52.44 12.65
N ALA A 223 -123.04 -53.04 11.47
CA ALA A 223 -124.03 -53.21 10.40
C ALA A 223 -124.38 -54.70 10.29
#